data_AF-A0A852Y8C1-F1
#
_entry.id   AF-A0A852Y8C1-F1
#
_cell.length_a   1.000
_cell.length_b   1.000
_cell.length_c   1.000
_cell.angle_alpha   90.00
_cell.angle_beta   90.00
_cell.angle_gamma   90.00
#
_symmetry.space_group_name_H-M   'P 1'
#
loop_
_entity.id
_entity.type
_entity.pdbx_description
1 polymer ?
#
loop_
_entity_poly.entity_id
_entity_poly.type
_entity_poly.pdbx_seq_one_letter_code
_entity_poly.pdbx_strand_id
1 'polypeptide(L)'
;MAVALGDVRGYVAQNVSATMVVFLVGGVGVPFVVAWLVYGQIPVLDRPSQLWREIVRPKLSHSQQVSDAPTAWDYGNKTVVGGWVRVRIAEGVWVGGVFGDDARFSTYPEARDLFISTPWNLGPAGEFQSPVAGSQGVWLAIKDDYVVEWLYDQEDSDDELRESIE
;
A
#
# COMPACT_ATOMS: atom_id res chain seq x y z
N MET A 1 50.62 -4.68 -76.42
CA MET A 1 50.82 -3.75 -75.28
C MET A 1 49.73 -4.07 -74.27
N ALA A 2 50.03 -4.88 -73.26
CA ALA A 2 49.06 -5.40 -72.30
C ALA A 2 48.96 -4.45 -71.10
N VAL A 3 47.78 -3.88 -70.86
CA VAL A 3 47.50 -3.01 -69.70
C VAL A 3 46.94 -3.86 -68.57
N ALA A 4 47.53 -3.71 -67.39
CA ALA A 4 47.29 -4.52 -66.20
C ALA A 4 45.86 -4.36 -65.66
N LEU A 5 45.05 -5.42 -65.80
CA LEU A 5 43.76 -5.63 -65.12
C LEU A 5 44.00 -6.17 -63.70
N GLY A 6 44.81 -5.45 -62.93
CA GLY A 6 45.44 -5.98 -61.72
C GLY A 6 45.12 -5.25 -60.42
N ASP A 7 44.07 -4.42 -60.30
CA ASP A 7 43.79 -3.81 -58.98
C ASP A 7 42.38 -3.21 -58.77
N VAL A 8 41.32 -3.92 -59.16
CA VAL A 8 39.95 -3.48 -58.82
C VAL A 8 39.39 -4.25 -57.61
N ARG A 9 39.87 -5.48 -57.37
CA ARG A 9 39.41 -6.33 -56.26
C ARG A 9 39.93 -5.88 -54.89
N GLY A 10 41.12 -5.27 -54.81
CA GLY A 10 41.69 -4.77 -53.54
C GLY A 10 40.91 -3.58 -52.97
N TYR A 11 40.56 -2.62 -53.84
CA TYR A 11 39.86 -1.39 -53.44
C TYR A 11 38.42 -1.62 -52.94
N VAL A 12 37.69 -2.56 -53.55
CA VAL A 12 36.31 -2.87 -53.12
C VAL A 12 36.31 -3.64 -51.80
N ALA A 13 37.24 -4.57 -51.59
CA ALA A 13 37.33 -5.35 -50.35
C ALA A 13 37.68 -4.47 -49.13
N GLN A 14 38.55 -3.47 -49.31
CA GLN A 14 38.96 -2.57 -48.23
C GLN A 14 37.82 -1.64 -47.77
N ASN A 15 37.02 -1.15 -48.71
CA ASN A 15 35.91 -0.24 -48.39
C ASN A 15 34.72 -0.97 -47.74
N VAL A 16 34.40 -2.19 -48.18
CA VAL A 16 33.31 -2.99 -47.56
C VAL A 16 33.64 -3.33 -46.11
N SER A 17 34.90 -3.65 -45.81
CA SER A 17 35.34 -3.93 -44.44
C SER A 17 35.22 -2.70 -43.53
N ALA A 18 35.53 -1.50 -44.04
CA ALA A 18 35.43 -0.26 -43.27
C ALA A 18 33.97 0.11 -42.97
N THR A 19 33.07 -0.04 -43.95
CA THR A 19 31.64 0.29 -43.76
C THR A 19 30.96 -0.67 -42.79
N MET A 20 31.30 -1.96 -42.84
CA MET A 20 30.72 -2.97 -41.95
C MET A 20 31.14 -2.78 -40.49
N VAL A 21 32.38 -2.34 -40.24
CA VAL A 21 32.86 -2.01 -38.88
C VAL A 21 32.14 -0.78 -38.33
N VAL A 22 31.89 0.26 -39.14
CA VAL A 22 31.13 1.45 -38.70
C VAL A 22 29.70 1.09 -38.29
N PHE A 23 29.03 0.21 -39.05
CA PHE A 23 27.69 -0.26 -38.70
C PHE A 23 27.67 -1.12 -37.43
N LEU A 24 28.67 -1.99 -37.23
CA LEU A 24 28.76 -2.81 -36.01
C LEU A 24 29.05 -1.97 -34.76
N VAL A 25 29.99 -1.04 -34.85
CA VAL A 25 30.34 -0.15 -33.73
C VAL A 25 29.19 0.82 -33.44
N GLY A 26 28.51 1.35 -34.46
CA GLY A 26 27.35 2.21 -34.29
C GLY A 26 26.12 1.48 -33.73
N GLY A 27 25.80 0.30 -34.25
CA GLY A 27 24.59 -0.43 -33.88
C GLY A 27 24.65 -1.09 -32.50
N VAL A 28 25.83 -1.57 -32.08
CA VAL A 28 26.00 -2.28 -30.79
C VAL A 28 26.69 -1.39 -29.75
N GLY A 29 27.69 -0.61 -30.17
CA GLY A 29 28.45 0.23 -29.25
C GLY A 29 27.64 1.39 -28.69
N VAL A 30 26.80 2.05 -29.51
CA VAL A 30 25.97 3.17 -29.05
C VAL A 30 24.96 2.76 -27.97
N PRO A 31 24.12 1.73 -28.15
CA PRO A 31 23.21 1.31 -27.08
C PRO A 31 23.94 0.80 -25.85
N PHE A 32 25.13 0.19 -26.00
CA PHE A 32 25.93 -0.25 -24.86
C PHE A 32 26.50 0.93 -24.06
N VAL A 33 27.00 1.98 -24.73
CA VAL A 33 27.49 3.21 -24.08
C VAL A 33 26.34 3.98 -23.43
N VAL A 34 25.18 4.06 -24.08
CA VAL A 34 23.97 4.65 -23.50
C VAL A 34 23.52 3.86 -22.26
N ALA A 35 23.47 2.52 -22.35
CA ALA A 35 23.14 1.67 -21.21
C ALA A 35 24.17 1.83 -20.08
N TRP A 36 25.46 1.89 -20.40
CA TRP A 36 26.51 2.11 -19.40
C TRP A 36 26.47 3.50 -18.77
N LEU A 37 26.09 4.55 -19.52
CA LEU A 37 25.88 5.89 -18.94
C LEU A 37 24.64 5.95 -18.04
N VAL A 38 23.56 5.27 -18.42
CA VAL A 38 22.30 5.27 -17.64
C VAL A 38 22.41 4.37 -16.40
N TYR A 39 23.09 3.22 -16.50
CA TYR A 39 23.08 2.18 -15.47
C TYR A 39 24.45 1.93 -14.82
N GLY A 40 25.55 2.29 -15.49
CA GLY A 40 26.91 2.04 -15.01
C GLY A 40 27.41 3.02 -13.95
N GLN A 41 26.65 4.08 -13.63
CA GLN A 41 27.04 5.11 -12.67
C GLN A 41 26.33 5.05 -11.31
N ILE A 42 25.77 3.92 -10.88
CA ILE A 42 25.28 3.79 -9.49
C ILE A 42 25.71 2.49 -8.82
N PRO A 43 26.95 2.38 -8.33
CA PRO A 43 27.25 1.64 -7.12
C PRO A 43 27.26 2.63 -5.94
N VAL A 44 26.53 2.30 -4.87
CA VAL A 44 26.51 3.01 -3.56
C VAL A 44 25.57 4.21 -3.46
N LEU A 45 24.26 3.95 -3.55
CA LEU A 45 23.31 4.67 -2.71
C LEU A 45 22.16 3.74 -2.26
N ASP A 46 22.49 2.70 -1.49
CA ASP A 46 21.53 1.91 -0.68
C ASP A 46 20.93 2.71 0.49
N ARG A 47 20.81 4.04 0.34
CA ARG A 47 20.01 4.90 1.19
C ARG A 47 19.04 5.63 0.29
N PRO A 48 17.79 5.16 0.14
CA PRO A 48 16.79 5.93 -0.57
C PRO A 48 16.56 7.22 0.22
N SER A 49 17.10 8.32 -0.30
CA SER A 49 16.84 9.65 0.24
C SER A 49 15.34 9.91 0.12
N GLN A 50 14.77 10.53 1.16
CA GLN A 50 13.33 10.76 1.32
C GLN A 50 12.66 11.39 0.08
N LEU A 51 13.44 12.11 -0.74
CA LEU A 51 13.02 12.75 -1.98
C LEU A 51 12.57 11.75 -3.07
N TRP A 52 13.18 10.57 -3.18
CA TRP A 52 12.73 9.55 -4.16
C TRP A 52 11.44 8.85 -3.71
N ARG A 53 11.11 8.89 -2.42
CA ARG A 53 9.87 8.31 -1.88
C ARG A 53 8.63 9.13 -2.27
N GLU A 54 8.79 10.39 -2.65
CA GLU A 54 7.70 11.21 -3.22
C GLU A 54 7.55 10.99 -4.73
N ILE A 55 8.66 10.84 -5.46
CA ILE A 55 8.64 10.70 -6.91
C ILE A 55 8.22 9.29 -7.35
N VAL A 56 8.64 8.26 -6.61
CA VAL A 56 8.33 6.85 -6.90
C VAL A 56 7.20 6.34 -6.00
N ARG A 57 6.25 7.20 -5.58
CA ARG A 57 4.94 6.68 -5.18
C ARG A 57 4.31 6.16 -6.47
N PRO A 58 4.23 4.83 -6.73
CA PRO A 58 3.27 4.40 -7.72
C PRO A 58 1.93 4.99 -7.27
N LYS A 59 1.26 5.73 -8.14
CA LYS A 59 -0.17 6.01 -8.05
C LYS A 59 -0.92 4.67 -8.22
N LEU A 60 -0.67 3.75 -7.30
CA LEU A 60 -1.52 2.63 -6.97
C LEU A 60 -2.34 3.04 -5.74
N SER A 61 -2.83 4.29 -5.74
CA SER A 61 -4.16 4.51 -5.19
C SER A 61 -5.08 4.00 -6.27
N HIS A 62 -5.44 2.72 -6.17
CA HIS A 62 -6.67 2.26 -6.80
C HIS A 62 -7.71 3.23 -6.26
N SER A 63 -8.18 4.12 -7.13
CA SER A 63 -9.28 5.00 -6.83
C SER A 63 -10.46 4.09 -6.50
N GLN A 64 -10.61 3.74 -5.22
CA GLN A 64 -11.93 3.56 -4.67
C GLN A 64 -12.65 4.83 -5.10
N GLN A 65 -13.62 4.66 -5.98
CA GLN A 65 -14.52 5.74 -6.36
C GLN A 65 -15.03 6.28 -5.04
N VAL A 66 -14.55 7.45 -4.64
CA VAL A 66 -15.11 8.18 -3.51
C VAL A 66 -16.50 8.54 -4.00
N SER A 67 -17.45 7.69 -3.67
CA SER A 67 -18.85 8.00 -3.85
C SER A 67 -19.11 9.16 -2.90
N ASP A 68 -19.52 10.30 -3.44
CA ASP A 68 -19.98 11.45 -2.63
C ASP A 68 -21.24 11.10 -1.81
N ALA A 69 -21.80 9.90 -2.00
CA ALA A 69 -22.92 9.41 -1.24
C ALA A 69 -22.44 8.81 0.10
N PRO A 70 -23.08 9.18 1.23
CA PRO A 70 -22.81 8.55 2.51
C PRO A 70 -23.03 7.04 2.41
N THR A 71 -22.08 6.28 2.94
CA THR A 71 -22.08 4.83 2.96
C THR A 71 -22.81 4.30 4.19
N ALA A 72 -23.13 3.00 4.23
CA ALA A 72 -23.71 2.36 5.41
C ALA A 72 -22.86 2.55 6.69
N TRP A 73 -21.55 2.74 6.53
CA TRP A 73 -20.63 3.10 7.63
C TRP A 73 -21.04 4.42 8.31
N ASP A 74 -21.47 5.40 7.52
CA ASP A 74 -21.85 6.74 8.02
C ASP A 74 -23.21 6.72 8.76
N TYR A 75 -24.02 5.69 8.53
CA TYR A 75 -25.26 5.44 9.27
C TYR A 75 -25.06 4.63 10.55
N GLY A 76 -23.97 3.86 10.62
CA GLY A 76 -23.80 2.79 11.59
C GLY A 76 -23.64 3.24 13.04
N ASN A 77 -23.27 4.50 13.32
CA ASN A 77 -22.96 4.84 14.71
C ASN A 77 -22.99 6.35 15.07
N LYS A 78 -24.16 6.97 14.98
CA LYS A 78 -24.36 8.33 15.53
C LYS A 78 -24.41 8.36 17.07
N THR A 79 -24.42 7.20 17.73
CA THR A 79 -24.62 7.06 19.18
C THR A 79 -23.88 5.83 19.69
N VAL A 80 -22.57 5.76 19.46
CA VAL A 80 -21.73 4.74 20.13
C VAL A 80 -21.55 5.21 21.56
N VAL A 81 -22.38 4.70 22.46
CA VAL A 81 -22.08 4.74 23.89
C VAL A 81 -21.05 3.63 24.12
N GLY A 82 -20.05 3.89 24.97
CA GLY A 82 -18.85 3.05 25.09
C GLY A 82 -19.15 1.55 25.18
N GLY A 83 -18.24 0.74 24.64
CA GLY A 83 -18.42 -0.70 24.57
C GLY A 83 -17.21 -1.42 23.99
N TRP A 84 -17.44 -2.57 23.39
CA TRP A 84 -16.40 -3.39 22.79
C TRP A 84 -16.47 -3.31 21.26
N VAL A 85 -15.32 -3.25 20.61
CA VAL A 85 -15.24 -3.27 19.14
C VAL A 85 -14.26 -4.32 18.69
N ARG A 86 -14.61 -5.04 17.62
CA ARG A 86 -13.69 -5.96 16.95
C ARG A 86 -13.82 -5.85 15.44
N VAL A 87 -12.70 -6.01 14.76
CA VAL A 87 -12.55 -5.90 13.32
C VAL A 87 -11.92 -7.18 12.80
N ARG A 88 -12.60 -7.83 11.86
CA ARG A 88 -12.06 -8.95 11.10
C ARG A 88 -11.42 -8.42 9.83
N ILE A 89 -10.12 -8.62 9.69
CA ILE A 89 -9.40 -8.27 8.46
C ILE A 89 -9.45 -9.43 7.46
N ALA A 90 -9.11 -9.15 6.19
CA ALA A 90 -9.21 -10.10 5.06
C ALA A 90 -8.55 -11.47 5.30
N GLU A 91 -7.48 -11.52 6.10
CA GLU A 91 -6.75 -12.75 6.45
C GLU A 91 -7.43 -13.56 7.57
N GLY A 92 -8.60 -13.13 8.04
CA GLY A 92 -9.33 -13.76 9.15
C GLY A 92 -8.77 -13.42 10.54
N VAL A 93 -7.78 -12.53 10.61
CA VAL A 93 -7.22 -12.04 11.87
C VAL A 93 -8.20 -11.05 12.51
N TRP A 94 -8.28 -11.09 13.84
CA TRP A 94 -9.11 -10.20 14.62
C TRP A 94 -8.28 -9.14 15.31
N VAL A 95 -8.73 -7.89 15.22
CA VAL A 95 -8.16 -6.77 15.96
C VAL A 95 -9.29 -6.04 16.65
N GLY A 96 -9.16 -5.75 17.95
CA GLY A 96 -10.26 -5.18 18.71
C GLY A 96 -9.83 -4.75 20.10
N GLY A 97 -10.78 -4.19 20.83
CA GLY A 97 -10.60 -3.77 22.20
C GLY A 97 -11.77 -2.96 22.70
N VAL A 98 -11.52 -2.19 23.75
CA VAL A 98 -12.53 -1.33 24.36
C VAL A 98 -12.60 -0.02 23.58
N PHE A 99 -13.81 0.29 23.12
CA PHE A 99 -14.16 1.55 22.49
C PHE A 99 -14.80 2.47 23.54
N GLY A 100 -13.95 3.25 24.23
CA GLY A 100 -14.38 4.21 25.27
C GLY A 100 -14.21 5.66 24.82
N ASP A 101 -14.17 6.58 25.79
CA ASP A 101 -14.16 8.04 25.56
C ASP A 101 -12.99 8.54 24.70
N ASP A 102 -11.85 7.87 24.79
CA ASP A 102 -10.63 8.21 24.02
C ASP A 102 -10.58 7.54 22.64
N ALA A 103 -11.55 6.67 22.33
CA ALA A 103 -11.63 6.02 21.03
C ALA A 103 -12.23 6.97 19.99
N ARG A 104 -11.78 6.84 18.75
CA ARG A 104 -12.21 7.73 17.65
C ARG A 104 -12.51 6.90 16.43
N PHE A 105 -13.51 7.32 15.66
CA PHE A 105 -13.75 6.79 14.33
C PHE A 105 -13.94 7.96 13.37
N SER A 106 -13.53 7.74 12.12
CA SER A 106 -13.61 8.71 11.05
C SER A 106 -14.71 8.28 10.08
N THR A 107 -15.53 9.25 9.67
CA THR A 107 -16.63 9.09 8.72
C THR A 107 -16.48 10.06 7.57
N TYR A 108 -17.34 9.93 6.56
CA TYR A 108 -17.34 10.81 5.39
C TYR A 108 -17.28 12.30 5.80
N PRO A 109 -16.43 13.14 5.16
CA PRO A 109 -15.67 12.90 3.93
C PRO A 109 -14.26 12.30 4.12
N GLU A 110 -13.83 12.09 5.36
CA GLU A 110 -12.52 11.56 5.67
C GLU A 110 -12.45 10.03 5.43
N ALA A 111 -11.24 9.49 5.32
CA ALA A 111 -11.06 8.05 5.19
C ALA A 111 -11.65 7.32 6.41
N ARG A 112 -12.26 6.14 6.17
CA ARG A 112 -12.87 5.34 7.23
C ARG A 112 -11.77 4.72 8.09
N ASP A 113 -11.57 5.27 9.27
CA ASP A 113 -10.54 4.85 10.21
C ASP A 113 -11.14 4.61 11.59
N LEU A 114 -10.52 3.72 12.36
CA LEU A 114 -10.89 3.40 13.73
C LEU A 114 -9.65 3.43 14.62
N PHE A 115 -9.72 4.19 15.71
CA PHE A 115 -8.73 4.20 16.77
C PHE A 115 -9.32 3.59 18.04
N ILE A 116 -8.66 2.57 18.56
CA ILE A 116 -9.02 1.84 19.77
C ILE A 116 -7.96 2.16 20.82
N SER A 117 -8.33 2.84 21.90
CA SER A 117 -7.40 3.28 22.94
C SER A 117 -6.84 2.12 23.77
N THR A 118 -7.69 1.12 24.07
CA THR A 118 -7.32 -0.06 24.86
C THR A 118 -7.45 -1.32 24.00
N PRO A 119 -6.39 -1.72 23.27
CA PRO A 119 -6.43 -2.91 22.44
C PRO A 119 -6.32 -4.17 23.28
N TRP A 120 -6.97 -5.22 22.81
CA TRP A 120 -6.98 -6.55 23.41
C TRP A 120 -6.41 -7.58 22.44
N ASN A 121 -5.85 -8.65 22.99
CA ASN A 121 -5.55 -9.86 22.25
C ASN A 121 -6.87 -10.57 21.97
N LEU A 122 -7.17 -10.78 20.69
CA LEU A 122 -8.31 -11.55 20.25
C LEU A 122 -7.85 -12.93 19.78
N GLY A 123 -8.61 -13.94 20.15
CA GLY A 123 -8.36 -15.28 19.63
C GLY A 123 -8.90 -15.50 18.21
N PRO A 124 -8.76 -16.72 17.67
CA PRO A 124 -9.10 -17.02 16.28
C PRO A 124 -10.61 -16.89 15.99
N ALA A 125 -11.46 -17.00 17.00
CA ALA A 125 -12.90 -16.81 16.86
C ALA A 125 -13.34 -15.37 17.19
N GLY A 126 -12.39 -14.47 17.45
CA GLY A 126 -12.66 -13.07 17.78
C GLY A 126 -13.07 -12.87 19.25
N GLU A 127 -12.76 -13.82 20.12
CA GLU A 127 -12.97 -13.71 21.57
C GLU A 127 -11.90 -12.81 22.21
N PHE A 128 -12.32 -11.89 23.09
CA PHE A 128 -11.39 -11.04 23.84
C PHE A 128 -10.71 -11.87 24.94
N GLN A 129 -9.38 -11.89 24.94
CA GLN A 129 -8.61 -12.70 25.88
C GLN A 129 -7.95 -11.85 26.98
N SER A 130 -7.14 -10.88 26.59
CA SER A 130 -6.40 -10.04 27.54
C SER A 130 -6.04 -8.67 26.94
N PRO A 131 -5.92 -7.61 27.73
CA PRO A 131 -5.45 -6.32 27.25
C PRO A 131 -3.98 -6.40 26.80
N VAL A 132 -3.62 -5.67 25.75
CA VAL A 132 -2.23 -5.58 25.27
C VAL A 132 -1.44 -4.64 26.17
N ALA A 133 -0.54 -5.20 26.98
CA ALA A 133 0.26 -4.43 27.92
C ALA A 133 1.19 -3.42 27.22
N GLY A 134 1.24 -2.20 27.75
CA GLY A 134 2.12 -1.13 27.25
C GLY A 134 1.69 -0.52 25.90
N SER A 135 0.48 -0.83 25.42
CA SER A 135 -0.05 -0.22 24.21
C SER A 135 -0.58 1.20 24.46
N GLN A 136 -0.38 2.08 23.48
CA GLN A 136 -1.01 3.42 23.45
C GLN A 136 -2.29 3.44 22.61
N GLY A 137 -2.73 2.27 22.15
CA GLY A 137 -3.85 2.13 21.24
C GLY A 137 -3.47 1.45 19.93
N VAL A 138 -4.47 1.18 19.11
CA VAL A 138 -4.29 0.69 17.74
C VAL A 138 -5.14 1.53 16.79
N TRP A 139 -4.54 1.91 15.67
CA TRP A 139 -5.21 2.58 14.57
C TRP A 139 -5.39 1.61 13.40
N LEU A 140 -6.60 1.54 12.86
CA LEU A 140 -6.97 0.72 11.71
C LEU A 140 -7.62 1.58 10.64
N ALA A 141 -7.05 1.55 9.44
CA ALA A 141 -7.75 1.96 8.23
C ALA A 141 -8.73 0.86 7.81
N ILE A 142 -10.02 1.19 7.73
CA ILE A 142 -11.11 0.25 7.42
C ILE A 142 -11.28 0.13 5.90
N LYS A 143 -11.00 -1.07 5.41
CA LYS A 143 -11.17 -1.43 4.00
C LYS A 143 -12.53 -2.08 3.74
N ASP A 144 -12.91 -2.17 2.47
CA ASP A 144 -14.20 -2.74 2.04
C ASP A 144 -14.37 -4.22 2.39
N ASP A 145 -13.27 -4.95 2.51
CA ASP A 145 -13.23 -6.38 2.82
C ASP A 145 -13.15 -6.66 4.33
N TYR A 146 -13.20 -5.62 5.17
CA TYR A 146 -13.15 -5.76 6.62
C TYR A 146 -14.56 -5.78 7.21
N VAL A 147 -14.74 -6.56 8.28
CA VAL A 147 -16.01 -6.61 9.03
C VAL A 147 -15.79 -5.97 10.38
N VAL A 148 -16.56 -4.94 10.69
CA VAL A 148 -16.51 -4.22 11.99
C VAL A 148 -17.74 -4.58 12.79
N GLU A 149 -17.54 -5.02 14.03
CA GLU A 149 -18.60 -5.40 14.96
C GLU A 149 -18.49 -4.58 16.25
N TRP A 150 -19.61 -3.96 16.62
CA TRP A 150 -19.80 -3.27 17.88
C TRP A 150 -20.56 -4.19 18.83
N LEU A 151 -20.02 -4.37 20.03
CA LEU A 151 -20.53 -5.27 21.05
C LEU A 151 -20.88 -4.41 22.28
N TYR A 152 -22.15 -4.42 22.64
CA TYR A 152 -22.64 -3.77 23.86
C TYR A 152 -22.41 -4.69 25.05
N ASP A 153 -22.02 -4.09 26.17
CA ASP A 153 -22.07 -4.82 27.44
C ASP A 153 -23.54 -5.06 27.79
N GLN A 154 -23.91 -6.31 28.06
CA GLN A 154 -25.32 -6.64 28.35
C GLN A 154 -25.75 -6.17 29.74
N GLU A 155 -24.81 -5.85 30.63
CA GLU A 155 -25.10 -5.52 32.03
C GLU A 155 -25.95 -4.24 32.19
N ASP A 156 -25.82 -3.24 31.31
CA ASP A 156 -26.60 -1.99 31.42
C ASP A 156 -28.08 -2.14 31.06
N SER A 157 -28.46 -3.21 30.33
CA SER A 157 -29.84 -3.37 29.84
C SER A 157 -30.82 -3.96 30.87
N ASP A 158 -30.31 -4.66 31.88
CA ASP A 158 -31.16 -5.29 32.91
C ASP A 158 -31.62 -4.30 33.98
N ASP A 159 -30.86 -3.24 34.24
CA ASP A 159 -31.18 -2.24 35.26
C ASP A 159 -32.21 -1.20 34.78
N GLU A 160 -32.17 -0.77 33.51
CA GLU A 160 -33.24 0.07 32.92
C GLU A 160 -34.59 -0.66 32.84
N LEU A 161 -34.59 -1.97 32.58
CA LEU A 161 -35.81 -2.76 32.57
C LEU A 161 -36.41 -2.91 33.97
N ARG A 162 -35.57 -3.02 35.01
CA ARG A 162 -36.01 -3.05 36.42
C ARG A 162 -36.62 -1.72 36.86
N GLU A 163 -36.04 -0.60 36.47
CA GLU A 163 -36.54 0.73 36.84
C GLU A 163 -37.88 1.08 36.14
N SER A 164 -38.18 0.46 35.00
CA SER A 164 -39.45 0.67 34.28
C SER A 164 -40.65 -0.11 34.83
N ILE A 165 -40.41 -1.06 35.75
CA ILE A 165 -41.44 -1.97 36.30
C ILE A 165 -41.81 -1.58 37.75
N GLU A 166 -41.09 -0.66 38.39
CA GLU A 166 -41.41 -0.06 39.71
C GLU A 166 -42.21 1.25 39.59
#